data_AF-A0AB33J1E9-F1
#
_entry.id   AF-A0AB33J1E9-F1
#
_cell.length_a   1.000
_cell.length_b   1.000
_cell.length_c   1.000
_cell.angle_alpha   90.00
_cell.angle_beta   90.00
_cell.angle_gamma   90.00
#
_symmetry.space_group_name_H-M   'P 1'
#
loop_
_entity.id
_entity.type
_entity.pdbx_description
1 polymer ?
#
loop_
_entity_poly.entity_id
_entity_poly.type
_entity_poly.pdbx_seq_one_letter_code
_entity_poly.pdbx_strand_id
1 'polypeptide(L)'
;MKILKTNSAEYKVTVNEDGTLNITNLCKNNAPIQNAGVFIQSMGGMESVLHKCKEMTEEQYAEELSERKRQREAAAKRAAEREFEREQQIKAEYDAAFSGEVTETTIENVTILLNYLNSMNWGVWKLPKMTIGYKCCQYNCDGRLATTITLDRPINYDGEMLRKFIVGKTHGFDFRSYAQLR
;
A
#
# COMPACT_ATOMS: atom_id res chain seq x y z
N MET A 1 1.70 31.48 -17.80
CA MET A 1 1.30 30.25 -18.54
C MET A 1 -0.07 29.78 -18.07
N LYS A 2 -0.91 29.21 -18.95
CA LYS A 2 -2.21 28.62 -18.56
C LYS A 2 -2.04 27.14 -18.32
N ILE A 3 -2.29 26.70 -17.08
CA ILE A 3 -2.15 25.30 -16.67
C ILE A 3 -3.53 24.68 -16.44
N LEU A 4 -3.84 23.62 -17.17
CA LEU A 4 -5.00 22.78 -16.94
C LEU A 4 -4.59 21.55 -16.12
N LYS A 5 -5.13 21.42 -14.92
CA LYS A 5 -4.91 20.23 -14.07
C LYS A 5 -6.08 19.27 -14.21
N THR A 6 -5.76 17.99 -14.39
CA THR A 6 -6.72 16.88 -14.37
C THR A 6 -6.30 15.86 -13.33
N ASN A 7 -7.15 14.88 -13.02
CA ASN A 7 -6.84 13.82 -12.06
C ASN A 7 -5.60 13.00 -12.45
N SER A 8 -5.29 12.92 -13.75
CA SER A 8 -4.23 12.06 -14.29
C SER A 8 -3.03 12.80 -14.88
N ALA A 9 -3.16 14.09 -15.21
CA ALA A 9 -2.13 14.85 -15.92
C ALA A 9 -2.28 16.37 -15.75
N GLU A 10 -1.19 17.09 -16.01
CA GLU A 10 -1.16 18.54 -16.08
C GLU A 10 -0.77 18.98 -17.50
N TYR A 11 -1.50 19.95 -18.04
CA TYR A 11 -1.34 20.42 -19.41
C TYR A 11 -1.04 21.91 -19.46
N LYS A 12 -0.18 22.31 -20.39
CA LYS A 12 0.02 23.71 -20.77
C LYS A 12 -0.89 24.02 -21.94
N VAL A 13 -1.72 25.05 -21.79
CA VAL A 13 -2.64 25.52 -22.82
C VAL A 13 -2.13 26.85 -23.37
N THR A 14 -2.00 26.94 -24.69
CA THR A 14 -1.65 28.17 -25.41
C THR A 14 -2.68 28.43 -26.48
N VAL A 15 -3.14 29.67 -26.57
CA VAL A 15 -4.07 30.12 -27.63
C VAL A 15 -3.23 30.60 -28.80
N ASN A 16 -3.47 30.04 -29.98
CA ASN A 16 -2.83 30.45 -31.22
C ASN A 16 -3.49 31.72 -31.79
N GLU A 17 -2.86 32.37 -32.76
CA GLU A 17 -3.36 33.60 -33.40
C GLU A 17 -4.69 33.37 -34.16
N ASP A 18 -4.93 32.14 -34.63
CA ASP A 18 -6.18 31.71 -35.30
C ASP A 18 -7.32 31.38 -34.31
N GLY A 19 -7.10 31.56 -33.00
CA GLY A 19 -8.06 31.24 -31.95
C GLY A 19 -8.13 29.76 -31.56
N THR A 20 -7.32 28.90 -32.18
CA THR A 20 -7.24 27.48 -31.80
C THR A 20 -6.43 27.28 -30.51
N LEU A 21 -6.69 26.18 -29.79
CA LEU A 21 -5.95 25.82 -28.58
C LEU A 21 -4.89 24.78 -28.88
N ASN A 22 -3.64 25.10 -28.57
CA ASN A 22 -2.57 24.12 -28.48
C ASN A 22 -2.43 23.65 -27.03
N ILE A 23 -2.52 22.34 -26.81
CA ILE A 23 -2.50 21.71 -25.49
C ILE A 23 -1.36 20.69 -25.46
N THR A 24 -0.39 20.91 -24.57
CA THR A 24 0.77 20.02 -24.39
C THR A 24 0.78 19.42 -23.00
N ASN A 25 1.22 18.16 -22.89
CA ASN A 25 1.27 17.44 -21.63
C ASN A 25 2.60 17.71 -20.90
N LEU A 26 2.53 18.39 -19.76
CA LEU A 26 3.71 18.75 -18.96
C LEU A 26 4.41 17.53 -18.36
N CYS A 27 3.67 16.45 -18.10
CA CYS A 27 4.21 15.21 -17.56
C CYS A 27 4.91 14.35 -18.64
N LYS A 28 4.74 14.67 -19.93
CA LYS A 28 5.33 13.93 -21.07
C LYS A 28 6.21 14.84 -21.92
N ASN A 29 7.16 15.56 -21.30
CA ASN A 29 8.10 16.46 -21.98
C ASN A 29 7.43 17.48 -22.93
N ASN A 30 6.29 18.05 -22.54
CA ASN A 30 5.52 18.97 -23.37
C ASN A 30 5.05 18.36 -24.71
N ALA A 31 4.89 17.04 -24.78
CA ALA A 31 4.34 16.39 -25.98
C ALA A 31 2.92 16.90 -26.26
N PRO A 32 2.60 17.25 -27.52
CA PRO A 32 1.23 17.58 -27.91
C PRO A 32 0.28 16.43 -27.59
N ILE A 33 -0.94 16.76 -27.16
CA ILE A 33 -1.95 15.73 -26.96
C ILE A 33 -2.44 15.18 -28.30
N GLN A 34 -2.62 13.86 -28.39
CA GLN A 34 -3.30 13.26 -29.54
C GLN A 34 -4.81 13.55 -29.43
N ASN A 35 -5.45 13.84 -30.55
CA ASN A 35 -6.90 14.12 -30.64
C ASN A 35 -7.38 15.30 -29.77
N ALA A 36 -6.69 16.44 -29.83
CA ALA A 36 -7.01 17.64 -29.05
C ALA A 36 -8.48 18.09 -29.19
N GLY A 37 -9.09 17.96 -30.37
CA GLY A 37 -10.49 18.29 -30.60
C GLY A 37 -11.46 17.46 -29.75
N VAL A 38 -11.25 16.15 -29.65
CA VAL A 38 -12.08 15.25 -28.83
C VAL A 38 -11.90 15.57 -27.34
N PHE A 39 -10.65 15.84 -26.92
CA PHE A 39 -10.35 16.25 -25.56
C PHE A 39 -11.09 17.54 -25.17
N ILE A 40 -11.02 18.57 -26.03
CA ILE A 40 -11.72 19.84 -25.82
C ILE A 40 -13.24 19.63 -25.76
N GLN A 41 -13.81 18.83 -26.67
CA GLN A 41 -15.24 18.50 -26.64
C GLN A 41 -15.65 17.81 -25.35
N SER A 42 -14.89 16.80 -24.89
CA SER A 42 -15.16 16.07 -23.65
C SER A 42 -15.15 16.96 -22.40
N MET A 43 -14.39 18.07 -22.47
CA MET A 43 -14.28 19.05 -21.39
C MET A 43 -15.37 20.12 -21.43
N GLY A 44 -16.29 20.09 -22.41
CA GLY A 44 -17.36 21.07 -22.59
C GLY A 44 -17.00 22.23 -23.50
N GLY A 45 -16.03 22.06 -24.40
CA GLY A 45 -15.62 23.08 -25.37
C GLY A 45 -14.43 23.94 -24.92
N MET A 46 -13.98 24.83 -25.82
CA MET A 46 -12.77 25.64 -25.62
C MET A 46 -12.88 26.61 -24.44
N GLU A 47 -14.04 27.25 -24.27
CA GLU A 47 -14.27 28.19 -23.16
C GLU A 47 -14.20 27.50 -21.80
N SER A 48 -14.77 26.30 -21.69
CA SER A 48 -14.70 25.48 -20.47
C SER A 48 -13.25 25.09 -20.13
N VAL A 49 -12.46 24.73 -21.15
CA VAL A 49 -11.02 24.44 -20.96
C VAL A 49 -10.28 25.68 -20.45
N LEU A 50 -10.50 26.84 -21.07
CA LEU A 50 -9.85 28.09 -20.67
C LEU A 50 -10.28 28.55 -19.27
N HIS A 51 -11.54 28.36 -18.89
CA HIS A 51 -12.04 28.70 -17.56
C HIS A 51 -11.47 27.79 -16.47
N LYS A 52 -11.20 26.51 -16.79
CA LYS A 52 -10.55 25.56 -15.88
C LYS A 52 -9.03 25.73 -15.80
N CYS A 53 -8.43 26.52 -16.68
CA CYS A 53 -7.01 26.82 -16.62
C CYS A 53 -6.70 27.77 -15.47
N LYS A 54 -5.66 27.45 -14.70
CA LYS A 54 -5.06 28.36 -13.74
C LYS A 54 -3.93 29.12 -14.41
N GLU A 55 -3.96 30.44 -14.34
CA GLU A 55 -2.82 31.26 -14.71
C GLU A 55 -1.76 31.20 -13.62
N MET A 56 -0.57 30.77 -14.00
CA MET A 56 0.58 30.66 -13.10
C MET A 56 1.83 31.12 -13.85
N THR A 57 2.85 31.59 -13.13
CA THR A 57 4.19 31.78 -13.71
C THR A 57 4.93 30.44 -13.78
N GLU A 58 5.99 30.36 -14.59
CA GLU A 58 6.83 29.16 -14.65
C GLU A 58 7.50 28.88 -13.29
N GLU A 59 7.86 29.95 -12.56
CA GLU A 59 8.42 29.90 -11.21
C GLU A 59 7.42 29.32 -10.20
N GLN A 60 6.17 29.79 -10.20
CA GLN A 60 5.11 29.27 -9.32
C GLN A 60 4.80 27.80 -9.60
N TYR A 61 4.86 27.38 -10.86
CA TYR A 61 4.67 25.98 -11.24
C TYR A 61 5.84 25.10 -10.78
N ALA A 62 7.08 25.58 -10.95
CA ALA A 62 8.27 24.88 -10.48
C ALA A 62 8.30 24.73 -8.94
N GLU A 63 7.86 25.76 -8.21
CA GLU A 63 7.72 25.72 -6.75
C GLU A 63 6.65 24.71 -6.30
N GLU A 64 5.48 24.67 -6.96
CA GLU A 64 4.45 23.68 -6.64
C GLU A 64 4.93 22.24 -6.91
N LEU A 65 5.68 22.02 -7.98
CA LEU A 65 6.28 20.71 -8.27
C LEU A 65 7.31 20.30 -7.22
N SER A 66 8.17 21.23 -6.80
CA SER A 66 9.21 20.95 -5.80
C SER A 66 8.59 20.63 -4.44
N GLU A 67 7.56 21.36 -4.04
CA GLU A 67 6.84 21.12 -2.78
C GLU A 67 6.09 19.77 -2.82
N ARG A 68 5.40 19.44 -3.92
CA ARG A 68 4.78 18.11 -4.09
C ARG A 68 5.80 16.98 -4.03
N LYS A 69 6.97 17.17 -4.63
CA LYS A 69 8.06 16.18 -4.56
C LYS A 69 8.54 16.02 -3.12
N ARG A 70 8.79 17.12 -2.41
CA ARG A 70 9.18 17.14 -1.00
C ARG A 70 8.14 16.46 -0.11
N GLN A 71 6.85 16.70 -0.33
CA GLN A 71 5.77 16.05 0.40
C GLN A 71 5.72 14.54 0.14
N ARG A 72 5.90 14.11 -1.12
CA ARG A 72 5.97 12.68 -1.47
C ARG A 72 7.17 12.00 -0.82
N GLU A 73 8.34 12.64 -0.86
CA GLU A 73 9.57 12.13 -0.21
C GLU A 73 9.42 12.07 1.30
N ALA A 74 8.88 13.12 1.93
CA ALA A 74 8.61 13.13 3.37
C ALA A 74 7.58 12.06 3.77
N ALA A 75 6.52 11.87 2.98
CA ALA A 75 5.53 10.83 3.23
C ALA A 75 6.11 9.42 3.05
N ALA A 76 6.94 9.20 2.02
CA ALA A 76 7.64 7.94 1.80
C ALA A 76 8.62 7.64 2.95
N LYS A 77 9.39 8.64 3.39
CA LYS A 77 10.29 8.51 4.55
C LYS A 77 9.53 8.15 5.82
N ARG A 78 8.45 8.85 6.14
CA ARG A 78 7.59 8.54 7.30
C ARG A 78 6.91 7.18 7.19
N ALA A 79 6.62 6.71 5.98
CA ALA A 79 6.07 5.36 5.78
C ALA A 79 7.14 4.30 6.08
N ALA A 80 8.35 4.48 5.55
CA ALA A 80 9.48 3.58 5.80
C ALA A 80 9.90 3.55 7.27
N GLU A 81 9.95 4.71 7.96
CA GLU A 81 10.23 4.79 9.39
C GLU A 81 9.21 3.99 10.21
N ARG A 82 7.91 4.17 9.93
CA ARG A 82 6.84 3.42 10.62
C ARG A 82 6.89 1.92 10.36
N GLU A 83 7.26 1.51 9.15
CA GLU A 83 7.44 0.09 8.80
C GLU A 83 8.60 -0.50 9.60
N PHE A 84 9.74 0.19 9.65
CA PHE A 84 10.91 -0.23 10.40
C PHE A 84 10.67 -0.29 11.92
N GLU A 85 9.98 0.70 12.49
CA GLU A 85 9.58 0.69 13.90
C GLU A 85 8.66 -0.50 14.21
N ARG A 86 7.71 -0.79 13.32
CA ARG A 86 6.80 -1.93 13.48
C ARG A 86 7.54 -3.27 13.42
N GLU A 87 8.48 -3.43 12.50
CA GLU A 87 9.31 -4.64 12.41
C GLU A 87 10.11 -4.87 13.69
N GLN A 88 10.72 -3.81 14.24
CA GLN A 88 11.42 -3.90 15.52
C GLN A 88 10.50 -4.27 16.67
N GLN A 89 9.30 -3.67 16.73
CA GLN A 89 8.32 -4.00 17.76
C GLN A 89 7.89 -5.47 17.67
N ILE A 90 7.53 -5.95 16.47
CA ILE A 90 7.14 -7.35 16.24
C ILE A 90 8.27 -8.30 16.68
N LYS A 91 9.52 -7.97 16.34
CA LYS A 91 10.68 -8.76 16.76
C LYS A 91 10.84 -8.77 18.28
N ALA A 92 10.72 -7.61 18.94
CA ALA A 92 10.86 -7.51 20.38
C ALA A 92 9.77 -8.30 21.13
N GLU A 93 8.52 -8.21 20.67
CA GLU A 93 7.39 -8.99 21.19
C GLU A 93 7.62 -10.49 21.02
N TYR A 94 8.14 -10.91 19.86
CA TYR A 94 8.51 -12.30 19.60
C TYR A 94 9.63 -12.79 20.54
N ASP A 95 10.73 -12.04 20.63
CA ASP A 95 11.87 -12.42 21.47
C ASP A 95 11.45 -12.52 22.96
N ALA A 96 10.56 -11.64 23.42
CA ALA A 96 10.03 -11.67 24.77
C ALA A 96 9.07 -12.85 25.02
N ALA A 97 8.17 -13.14 24.08
CA ALA A 97 7.20 -14.23 24.23
C ALA A 97 7.84 -15.62 24.11
N PHE A 98 8.88 -15.77 23.30
CA PHE A 98 9.51 -17.06 22.97
C PHE A 98 10.92 -17.20 23.55
N SER A 99 11.20 -16.56 24.69
CA SER A 99 12.51 -16.65 25.36
C SER A 99 12.75 -17.98 26.08
N GLY A 100 11.69 -18.73 26.39
CA GLY A 100 11.75 -20.05 27.03
C GLY A 100 11.93 -21.20 26.03
N GLU A 101 12.26 -22.40 26.52
CA GLU A 101 12.39 -23.58 25.65
C GLU A 101 11.04 -24.02 25.06
N VAL A 102 9.96 -23.93 25.84
CA VAL A 102 8.60 -24.27 25.42
C VAL A 102 7.65 -23.17 25.88
N THR A 103 6.91 -22.58 24.93
CA THR A 103 5.96 -21.49 25.19
C THR A 103 4.52 -22.01 25.22
N GLU A 104 3.67 -21.47 26.08
CA GLU A 104 2.25 -21.85 26.13
C GLU A 104 1.53 -21.50 24.82
N THR A 105 0.66 -22.39 24.33
CA THR A 105 -0.14 -22.18 23.11
C THR A 105 -1.40 -21.40 23.42
N THR A 106 -1.26 -20.09 23.67
CA THR A 106 -2.36 -19.14 23.79
C THR A 106 -2.62 -18.41 22.47
N ILE A 107 -3.76 -17.73 22.35
CA ILE A 107 -4.09 -16.94 21.16
C ILE A 107 -3.12 -15.77 20.98
N GLU A 108 -2.69 -15.16 22.08
CA GLU A 108 -1.73 -14.07 22.08
C GLU A 108 -0.39 -14.54 21.51
N ASN A 109 0.13 -15.67 22.00
CA ASN A 109 1.40 -16.22 21.52
C ASN A 109 1.31 -16.69 20.07
N VAL A 110 0.17 -17.26 19.66
CA VAL A 110 -0.09 -17.61 18.25
C VAL A 110 -0.10 -16.35 17.37
N THR A 111 -0.71 -15.26 17.84
CA THR A 111 -0.76 -13.97 17.11
C THR A 111 0.64 -13.39 16.95
N ILE A 112 1.43 -13.35 18.03
CA ILE A 112 2.81 -12.85 18.02
C ILE A 112 3.67 -13.67 17.04
N LEU A 113 3.59 -15.01 17.13
CA LEU A 113 4.31 -15.90 16.22
C LEU A 113 3.95 -15.63 14.77
N LEU A 114 2.64 -15.60 14.46
CA LEU A 114 2.17 -15.41 13.10
C LEU A 114 2.59 -14.04 12.52
N ASN A 115 2.50 -12.97 13.31
CA ASN A 115 2.93 -11.64 12.89
C ASN A 115 4.43 -11.57 12.60
N TYR A 116 5.25 -12.18 13.46
CA TYR A 116 6.69 -12.28 13.25
C TYR A 116 7.04 -13.11 12.01
N LEU A 117 6.43 -14.28 11.84
CA LEU A 117 6.66 -15.11 10.66
C LEU A 117 6.20 -14.40 9.37
N ASN A 118 5.12 -13.62 9.42
CA ASN A 118 4.63 -12.85 8.29
C ASN A 118 5.51 -11.65 7.91
N SER A 119 6.42 -11.20 8.78
CA SER A 119 7.38 -10.13 8.47
C SER A 119 8.67 -10.64 7.82
N MET A 120 8.80 -11.96 7.61
CA MET A 120 10.01 -12.55 7.03
C MET A 120 9.72 -13.68 6.04
N ASN A 121 10.70 -13.96 5.19
CA ASN A 121 10.63 -15.06 4.22
C ASN A 121 10.54 -16.41 4.92
N TRP A 122 9.64 -17.27 4.45
CA TRP A 122 9.43 -18.61 5.02
C TRP A 122 10.68 -19.50 5.07
N GLY A 123 11.63 -19.31 4.15
CA GLY A 123 12.87 -20.08 4.08
C GLY A 123 13.85 -19.85 5.25
N VAL A 124 13.67 -18.79 6.04
CA VAL A 124 14.53 -18.49 7.19
C VAL A 124 13.86 -18.76 8.54
N TRP A 125 12.62 -19.26 8.52
CA TRP A 125 11.86 -19.50 9.74
C TRP A 125 12.53 -20.52 10.65
N LYS A 126 12.63 -20.18 11.93
CA LYS A 126 12.95 -21.11 13.01
C LYS A 126 11.74 -21.16 13.93
N LEU A 127 10.96 -22.22 13.81
CA LEU A 127 9.71 -22.36 14.55
C LEU A 127 9.99 -22.67 16.03
N PRO A 128 9.51 -21.87 16.99
CA PRO A 128 9.69 -22.15 18.41
C PRO A 128 8.84 -23.34 18.86
N LYS A 129 9.24 -24.03 19.93
CA LYS A 129 8.38 -25.07 20.51
C LYS A 129 7.26 -24.43 21.31
N MET A 130 6.07 -24.99 21.19
CA MET A 130 4.92 -24.63 22.01
C MET A 130 4.31 -25.87 22.68
N THR A 131 3.45 -25.66 23.68
CA THR A 131 2.76 -26.75 24.41
C THR A 131 1.86 -27.63 23.53
N ILE A 132 1.41 -27.10 22.39
CA ILE A 132 0.68 -27.82 21.34
C ILE A 132 1.55 -27.78 20.08
N GLY A 133 1.75 -28.95 19.46
CA GLY A 133 2.42 -29.04 18.16
C GLY A 133 1.64 -28.31 17.07
N TYR A 134 2.34 -27.80 16.07
CA TYR A 134 1.73 -27.00 15.01
C TYR A 134 2.54 -27.02 13.73
N LYS A 135 1.91 -26.54 12.65
CA LYS A 135 2.54 -26.29 11.35
C LYS A 135 2.20 -24.89 10.88
N CYS A 136 3.19 -24.18 10.32
CA CYS A 136 2.98 -22.87 9.70
C CYS A 136 3.21 -22.93 8.18
N CYS A 137 2.46 -22.13 7.43
CA CYS A 137 2.64 -21.96 6.00
C CYS A 137 2.47 -20.48 5.61
N GLN A 138 3.23 -20.02 4.62
CA GLN A 138 3.11 -18.68 4.03
C GLN A 138 2.58 -18.79 2.61
N TYR A 139 1.65 -17.91 2.25
CA TYR A 139 1.05 -17.82 0.93
C TYR A 139 1.25 -16.41 0.37
N ASN A 140 1.54 -16.34 -0.93
CA ASN A 140 1.49 -15.09 -1.68
C ASN A 140 0.10 -14.94 -2.30
N CYS A 141 -0.67 -13.99 -1.78
CA CYS A 141 -2.02 -13.64 -2.21
C CYS A 141 -1.95 -12.29 -2.95
N ASP A 142 -1.72 -12.34 -4.26
CA ASP A 142 -1.66 -11.17 -5.14
C ASP A 142 -0.66 -10.08 -4.68
N GLY A 143 0.56 -10.51 -4.37
CA GLY A 143 1.62 -9.62 -3.90
C GLY A 143 1.52 -9.25 -2.42
N ARG A 144 0.62 -9.89 -1.67
CA ARG A 144 0.49 -9.73 -0.22
C ARG A 144 0.71 -11.08 0.47
N LEU A 145 1.44 -11.07 1.58
CA LEU A 145 1.70 -12.28 2.34
C LEU A 145 0.53 -12.58 3.28
N ALA A 146 0.20 -13.87 3.38
CA ALA A 146 -0.67 -14.43 4.40
C ALA A 146 0.06 -15.60 5.07
N THR A 147 0.14 -15.56 6.40
CA THR A 147 0.78 -16.62 7.19
C THR A 147 -0.27 -17.34 8.01
N THR A 148 -0.27 -18.65 7.91
CA THR A 148 -1.22 -19.55 8.57
C THR A 148 -0.52 -20.43 9.59
N ILE A 149 -1.28 -20.87 10.57
CA ILE A 149 -0.91 -21.92 11.52
C ILE A 149 -2.05 -22.94 11.63
N THR A 150 -1.68 -24.22 11.75
CA THR A 150 -2.59 -25.30 12.12
C THR A 150 -2.04 -25.99 13.35
N LEU A 151 -2.78 -25.96 14.45
CA LEU A 151 -2.47 -26.61 15.71
C LEU A 151 -2.95 -28.08 15.68
N ASP A 152 -2.21 -28.95 16.35
CA ASP A 152 -2.58 -30.37 16.51
C ASP A 152 -3.84 -30.54 17.38
N ARG A 153 -4.08 -29.61 18.31
CA ARG A 153 -5.28 -29.54 19.17
C ARG A 153 -5.89 -28.14 19.12
N PRO A 154 -7.24 -28.01 19.16
CA PRO A 154 -7.88 -26.71 19.16
C PRO A 154 -7.67 -25.97 20.49
N ILE A 155 -7.72 -24.65 20.43
CA ILE A 155 -7.71 -23.73 21.57
C ILE A 155 -8.94 -22.82 21.51
N ASN A 156 -9.34 -22.27 22.65
CA ASN A 156 -10.49 -21.37 22.72
C ASN A 156 -10.14 -19.99 22.13
N TYR A 157 -10.95 -19.53 21.18
CA TYR A 157 -10.91 -18.19 20.63
C TYR A 157 -12.34 -17.68 20.45
N ASP A 158 -12.68 -16.57 21.12
CA ASP A 158 -14.04 -15.99 21.13
C ASP A 158 -15.17 -16.98 21.45
N GLY A 159 -14.89 -17.98 22.32
CA GLY A 159 -15.86 -19.00 22.73
C GLY A 159 -15.90 -20.23 21.81
N GLU A 160 -15.12 -20.25 20.74
CA GLU A 160 -15.04 -21.38 19.80
C GLU A 160 -13.72 -22.13 19.92
N MET A 161 -13.78 -23.46 19.82
CA MET A 161 -12.59 -24.32 19.83
C MET A 161 -12.02 -24.42 18.40
N LEU A 162 -10.97 -23.64 18.13
CA LEU A 162 -10.40 -23.47 16.80
C LEU A 162 -8.95 -23.96 16.76
N ARG A 163 -8.54 -24.51 15.61
CA ARG A 163 -7.17 -25.04 15.40
C ARG A 163 -6.41 -24.37 14.27
N LYS A 164 -7.08 -23.51 13.48
CA LYS A 164 -6.55 -22.91 12.25
C LYS A 164 -6.64 -21.41 12.36
N PHE A 165 -5.50 -20.73 12.30
CA PHE A 165 -5.44 -19.27 12.41
C PHE A 165 -4.60 -18.68 11.29
N ILE A 166 -4.89 -17.42 10.95
CA ILE A 166 -4.24 -16.70 9.85
C ILE A 166 -4.02 -15.24 10.20
N VAL A 167 -2.88 -14.69 9.76
CA VAL A 167 -2.60 -13.25 9.71
C VAL A 167 -2.23 -12.84 8.29
N GLY A 168 -2.23 -11.53 8.04
CA GLY A 168 -1.96 -10.98 6.71
C GLY A 168 -3.22 -10.81 5.87
N LYS A 169 -3.05 -10.38 4.62
CA LYS A 169 -4.17 -9.98 3.75
C LYS A 169 -4.56 -11.11 2.80
N THR A 170 -5.79 -11.59 2.93
CA THR A 170 -6.34 -12.78 2.28
C THR A 170 -7.26 -12.45 1.09
N HIS A 171 -6.84 -11.59 0.17
CA HIS A 171 -7.66 -11.37 -1.03
C HIS A 171 -7.52 -12.55 -2.00
N GLY A 172 -8.64 -13.04 -2.55
CA GLY A 172 -8.65 -14.06 -3.61
C GLY A 172 -8.53 -15.52 -3.18
N PHE A 173 -8.05 -15.83 -1.97
CA PHE A 173 -7.88 -17.20 -1.48
C PHE A 173 -8.98 -17.64 -0.49
N ASP A 174 -9.47 -18.87 -0.63
CA ASP A 174 -10.46 -19.44 0.29
C ASP A 174 -9.79 -19.95 1.59
N PHE A 175 -9.63 -19.03 2.54
CA PHE A 175 -9.23 -19.33 3.91
C PHE A 175 -10.45 -19.45 4.86
N ARG A 176 -11.65 -19.79 4.38
CA ARG A 176 -12.88 -19.87 5.21
C ARG A 176 -12.75 -20.79 6.43
N SER A 177 -11.79 -21.74 6.41
CA SER A 177 -11.52 -22.63 7.54
C SER A 177 -10.52 -22.08 8.57
N TYR A 178 -10.02 -20.85 8.40
CA TYR A 178 -9.07 -20.19 9.30
C TYR A 178 -9.73 -19.00 10.00
N ALA A 179 -9.48 -18.86 11.29
CA ALA A 179 -9.83 -17.66 12.03
C ALA A 179 -8.78 -16.57 11.81
N GLN A 180 -9.23 -15.38 11.42
CA GLN A 180 -8.37 -14.23 11.17
C GLN A 180 -7.96 -13.57 12.48
N LEU A 181 -6.66 -13.59 12.78
CA LEU A 181 -6.07 -12.84 13.89
C LEU A 181 -5.68 -11.44 13.41
N ARG A 182 -5.72 -10.47 14.33
CA ARG A 182 -5.47 -9.05 14.08
C ARG A 182 -4.11 -8.61 14.59
#